data_AF-A0A838R8Z0-F1
#
_entry.id   AF-A0A838R8Z0-F1
#
_cell.length_a   1.000
_cell.length_b   1.000
_cell.length_c   1.000
_cell.angle_alpha   90.00
_cell.angle_beta   90.00
_cell.angle_gamma   90.00
#
_symmetry.space_group_name_H-M   'P 1'
#
loop_
_entity.id
_entity.type
_entity.pdbx_description
1 polymer ?
#
loop_
_entity_poly.entity_id
_entity_poly.type
_entity_poly.pdbx_seq_one_letter_code
_entity_poly.pdbx_strand_id
1 'polypeptide(L)'
;LAAADQSGRDLTASDLATSPVGIALKLAYPWYAYLLGETLFPWSPWAWAGLVAVAGALWALRRPSRPLLLLVASAVGPLLAIVALLTLVATDLPFVNVASRAIVAAPLVLLLVAIGLTRLTMPLRAVAAATFLLAATVSMVNLYRGESYINPIYAVPAREIAALVDSEAAPGALVVADIDTLLHRYLLTRSVLATDDPAAVERLRTDAPEVWLLTFGRDRTRVLAPDRALREALETNGWRQVATWSFVEQDATYRRLKSRLFGREAYAAKATLEHWLPP
;
A
#
# COMPACT_ATOMS: atom_id res chain seq x y z
N LEU A 1 11.59 -11.25 22.56
CA LEU A 1 10.78 -11.18 21.33
C LEU A 1 9.64 -12.18 21.45
N ALA A 2 8.61 -11.84 22.23
CA ALA A 2 7.38 -12.62 22.22
C ALA A 2 6.74 -12.44 20.85
N ALA A 3 6.34 -13.56 20.22
CA ALA A 3 5.49 -13.49 19.04
C ALA A 3 4.21 -12.75 19.45
N ALA A 4 4.05 -11.52 18.96
CA ALA A 4 2.79 -10.80 19.12
C ALA A 4 1.71 -11.67 18.49
N ASP A 5 0.85 -12.21 19.34
CA ASP A 5 -0.22 -13.11 18.96
C ASP A 5 -1.17 -12.35 18.01
N GLN A 6 -1.11 -12.69 16.72
CA GLN A 6 -1.97 -12.08 15.71
C GLN A 6 -3.38 -12.68 15.70
N SER A 7 -3.66 -13.68 16.56
CA SER A 7 -4.90 -14.44 16.54
C SER A 7 -6.12 -13.70 17.11
N GLY A 8 -5.93 -12.52 17.73
CA GLY A 8 -6.98 -11.73 18.37
C GLY A 8 -7.48 -10.49 17.60
N ARG A 9 -7.07 -10.26 16.34
CA ARG A 9 -7.50 -9.07 15.60
C ARG A 9 -8.86 -9.27 14.95
N ASP A 10 -9.82 -8.42 15.29
CA ASP A 10 -11.05 -8.24 14.52
C ASP A 10 -10.71 -7.67 13.13
N LEU A 11 -10.46 -8.57 12.19
CA LEU A 11 -10.21 -8.22 10.78
C LEU A 11 -11.56 -8.02 10.08
N THR A 12 -11.73 -6.87 9.44
CA THR A 12 -12.87 -6.60 8.55
C THR A 12 -12.44 -6.81 7.10
N ALA A 13 -13.34 -7.31 6.27
CA ALA A 13 -13.11 -7.42 4.84
C ALA A 13 -12.69 -6.05 4.25
N SER A 14 -11.59 -6.07 3.48
CA SER A 14 -11.07 -4.90 2.75
C SER A 14 -12.13 -4.28 1.84
N ASP A 15 -12.00 -2.96 1.58
CA ASP A 15 -12.86 -2.31 0.60
C ASP A 15 -12.79 -3.08 -0.74
N LEU A 16 -13.97 -3.38 -1.29
CA LEU A 16 -14.15 -4.15 -2.53
C LEU A 16 -13.71 -5.62 -2.46
N ALA A 17 -13.36 -6.19 -1.30
CA ALA A 17 -12.78 -7.54 -1.18
C ALA A 17 -13.45 -8.60 -2.05
N THR A 18 -14.78 -8.66 -2.06
CA THR A 18 -15.57 -9.65 -2.81
C THR A 18 -16.38 -9.07 -3.96
N SER A 19 -16.30 -7.75 -4.18
CA SER A 19 -17.07 -7.08 -5.22
C SER A 19 -16.54 -7.42 -6.63
N PRO A 20 -17.38 -7.38 -7.68
CA PRO A 20 -16.92 -7.59 -9.06
C PRO A 20 -15.80 -6.62 -9.47
N VAL A 21 -15.89 -5.36 -9.02
CA VAL A 21 -14.86 -4.35 -9.28
C VAL A 21 -13.56 -4.71 -8.57
N GLY A 22 -13.62 -5.16 -7.32
CA GLY A 22 -12.45 -5.61 -6.58
C GLY A 22 -11.78 -6.83 -7.20
N ILE A 23 -12.56 -7.80 -7.70
CA ILE A 23 -12.03 -8.95 -8.44
C ILE A 23 -11.34 -8.48 -9.73
N ALA A 24 -11.96 -7.57 -10.49
CA ALA A 24 -11.35 -7.01 -11.69
C ALA A 24 -10.03 -6.27 -11.38
N LEU A 25 -9.99 -5.50 -10.28
CA LEU A 25 -8.77 -4.84 -9.82
C LEU A 25 -7.71 -5.84 -9.38
N LYS A 26 -8.07 -6.89 -8.65
CA LYS A 26 -7.16 -7.98 -8.24
C LYS A 26 -6.56 -8.73 -9.43
N LEU A 27 -7.32 -8.86 -10.52
CA LEU A 27 -6.84 -9.47 -11.76
C LEU A 27 -5.96 -8.54 -12.57
N ALA A 28 -6.33 -7.25 -12.71
CA ALA A 28 -5.62 -6.30 -13.57
C ALA A 28 -4.36 -5.71 -12.92
N TYR A 29 -4.42 -5.42 -11.62
CA TYR A 29 -3.35 -4.70 -10.91
C TYR A 29 -1.98 -5.39 -10.97
N PRO A 30 -1.86 -6.72 -10.79
CA PRO A 30 -0.56 -7.39 -10.87
C PRO A 30 0.12 -7.23 -12.22
N TRP A 31 -0.63 -7.30 -13.32
CA TRP A 31 -0.08 -7.02 -14.66
C TRP A 31 0.45 -5.60 -14.75
N TYR A 32 -0.32 -4.63 -14.27
CA TYR A 32 0.10 -3.24 -14.22
C TYR A 32 1.40 -3.07 -13.40
N ALA A 33 1.43 -3.61 -12.18
CA ALA A 33 2.55 -3.50 -11.27
C ALA A 33 3.82 -4.18 -11.80
N TYR A 34 3.72 -5.37 -12.40
CA TYR A 34 4.88 -6.07 -12.96
C TYR A 34 5.45 -5.38 -14.19
N LEU A 35 4.61 -4.75 -14.99
CA LEU A 35 5.01 -4.14 -16.25
C LEU A 35 5.50 -2.71 -16.07
N LEU A 36 4.85 -1.92 -15.22
CA LEU A 36 5.09 -0.48 -15.10
C LEU A 36 5.53 -0.05 -13.70
N GLY A 37 5.54 -0.97 -12.72
CA GLY A 37 5.80 -0.65 -11.32
C GLY A 37 4.58 -0.08 -10.59
N GLU A 38 4.76 0.18 -9.29
CA GLU A 38 3.70 0.71 -8.41
C GLU A 38 3.79 2.22 -8.20
N THR A 39 4.78 2.88 -8.78
CA THR A 39 5.13 4.31 -8.59
C THR A 39 4.78 5.15 -9.80
N LEU A 40 3.90 4.63 -10.66
CA LEU A 40 3.38 5.30 -11.83
C LEU A 40 1.86 5.19 -11.81
N PHE A 41 1.15 6.31 -11.77
CA PHE A 41 -0.31 6.27 -11.79
C PHE A 41 -0.87 5.94 -13.17
N PRO A 42 -2.03 5.24 -13.26
CA PRO A 42 -2.63 4.86 -14.55
C PRO A 42 -3.01 6.02 -15.47
N TRP A 43 -3.21 7.23 -14.94
CA TRP A 43 -3.49 8.43 -15.74
C TRP A 43 -2.22 9.16 -16.21
N SER A 44 -1.03 8.71 -15.81
CA SER A 44 0.23 9.28 -16.28
C SER A 44 0.40 9.01 -17.79
N PRO A 45 0.81 10.00 -18.61
CA PRO A 45 1.09 9.78 -20.02
C PRO A 45 2.16 8.68 -20.24
N TRP A 46 3.10 8.55 -19.31
CA TRP A 46 4.13 7.50 -19.33
C TRP A 46 3.53 6.11 -19.09
N ALA A 47 2.50 6.00 -18.25
CA ALA A 47 1.79 4.74 -18.04
C ALA A 47 1.10 4.31 -19.34
N TRP A 48 0.41 5.24 -20.01
CA TRP A 48 -0.22 4.96 -21.30
C TRP A 48 0.78 4.54 -22.38
N ALA A 49 1.91 5.24 -22.49
CA ALA A 49 2.97 4.88 -23.43
C ALA A 49 3.50 3.45 -23.19
N GLY A 50 3.75 3.09 -21.93
CA GLY A 50 4.16 1.74 -21.54
C GLY A 50 3.08 0.69 -21.81
N LEU A 51 1.81 0.97 -21.47
CA LEU A 51 0.68 0.08 -21.71
C LEU A 51 0.46 -0.20 -23.20
N VAL A 52 0.54 0.83 -24.05
CA VAL A 52 0.40 0.67 -25.50
C VAL A 52 1.53 -0.18 -26.07
N ALA A 53 2.77 0.03 -25.59
CA ALA A 53 3.92 -0.78 -26.00
C ALA A 53 3.75 -2.25 -25.63
N VAL A 54 3.33 -2.52 -24.39
CA VAL A 54 3.08 -3.89 -23.91
C VAL A 54 1.90 -4.52 -24.65
N ALA A 55 0.80 -3.79 -24.85
CA ALA A 55 -0.36 -4.27 -25.60
C ALA A 55 0.03 -4.66 -27.04
N GLY A 56 0.86 -3.85 -27.70
CA GLY A 56 1.38 -4.16 -29.03
C GLY A 56 2.26 -5.42 -29.05
N ALA A 57 3.14 -5.58 -28.04
CA ALA A 57 3.95 -6.78 -27.89
C ALA A 57 3.09 -8.04 -27.65
N LEU A 58 2.13 -7.98 -26.73
CA LEU A 58 1.22 -9.10 -26.44
C LEU A 58 0.30 -9.41 -27.62
N TRP A 59 -0.16 -8.41 -28.38
CA TRP A 59 -0.94 -8.60 -29.59
C TRP A 59 -0.18 -9.39 -30.66
N ALA A 60 1.14 -9.21 -30.75
CA ALA A 60 1.99 -10.00 -31.66
C ALA A 60 2.01 -11.51 -31.32
N LEU A 61 1.51 -11.90 -30.13
CA LEU A 61 1.37 -13.28 -29.68
C LEU A 61 0.04 -13.94 -30.11
N ARG A 62 -0.83 -13.26 -30.88
CA ARG A 62 -2.17 -13.74 -31.31
C ARG A 62 -2.24 -15.11 -31.99
N ARG A 63 -1.10 -15.66 -32.41
CA ARG A 63 -0.96 -17.03 -32.91
C ARG A 63 -0.19 -17.85 -31.86
N PRO A 64 -0.89 -18.48 -30.90
CA PRO A 64 -0.24 -19.18 -29.81
C PRO A 64 0.33 -20.52 -30.29
N SER A 65 1.56 -20.84 -29.85
CA SER A 65 2.13 -22.18 -29.93
C SER A 65 1.90 -22.92 -28.61
N ARG A 66 2.02 -24.25 -28.59
CA ARG A 66 1.89 -25.03 -27.33
C ARG A 66 2.82 -24.52 -26.22
N PRO A 67 4.12 -24.24 -26.45
CA PRO A 67 4.99 -23.68 -25.42
C PRO A 67 4.51 -22.33 -24.88
N LEU A 68 3.96 -21.48 -25.76
CA LEU A 68 3.42 -20.18 -25.37
C LEU A 68 2.17 -20.32 -24.49
N LEU A 69 1.28 -21.27 -24.82
CA LEU A 69 0.11 -21.57 -23.98
C LEU A 69 0.52 -22.06 -22.60
N LEU A 70 1.54 -22.93 -22.51
CA LEU A 70 2.09 -23.39 -21.23
C LEU A 70 2.67 -22.22 -20.42
N LEU A 71 3.42 -21.32 -21.05
CA LEU A 71 3.96 -20.13 -20.39
C LEU A 71 2.84 -19.21 -19.85
N VAL A 72 1.80 -18.97 -20.65
CA VAL A 72 0.63 -18.20 -20.21
C VAL A 72 -0.06 -18.89 -19.03
N ALA A 73 -0.26 -20.20 -19.09
CA ALA A 73 -0.85 -20.96 -18.00
C ALA A 73 0.00 -20.90 -16.72
N SER A 74 1.34 -20.97 -16.84
CA SER A 74 2.27 -20.83 -15.72
C SER A 74 2.28 -19.42 -15.11
N ALA A 75 2.03 -18.37 -15.89
CA ALA A 75 1.91 -17.00 -15.39
C ALA A 75 0.55 -16.75 -14.72
N VAL A 76 -0.54 -17.21 -15.36
CA VAL A 76 -1.91 -16.96 -14.94
C VAL A 76 -2.33 -17.86 -13.77
N GLY A 77 -1.87 -19.11 -13.72
CA GLY A 77 -2.26 -20.08 -12.69
C GLY A 77 -1.99 -19.59 -11.26
N PRO A 78 -0.75 -19.22 -10.89
CA PRO A 78 -0.42 -18.67 -9.58
C PRO A 78 -1.19 -17.39 -9.28
N LEU A 79 -1.38 -16.52 -10.28
CA LEU A 79 -2.14 -15.29 -10.14
C LEU A 79 -3.60 -15.58 -9.75
N LEU A 80 -4.28 -16.47 -10.47
CA LEU A 80 -5.66 -16.86 -10.18
C LEU A 80 -5.78 -17.52 -8.79
N ALA A 81 -4.81 -18.35 -8.40
CA ALA A 81 -4.77 -18.96 -7.08
C ALA A 81 -4.68 -17.91 -5.96
N ILE A 82 -3.81 -16.90 -6.11
CA ILE A 82 -3.70 -15.80 -5.14
C ILE A 82 -4.96 -14.92 -5.15
N VAL A 83 -5.53 -14.62 -6.31
CA VAL A 83 -6.79 -13.85 -6.39
C VAL A 83 -7.92 -14.59 -5.68
N ALA A 84 -8.04 -15.91 -5.87
CA ALA A 84 -9.02 -16.73 -5.16
C ALA A 84 -8.76 -16.72 -3.65
N LEU A 85 -7.50 -16.91 -3.21
CA LEU A 85 -7.12 -16.87 -1.80
C LEU A 85 -7.47 -15.53 -1.13
N LEU A 86 -7.15 -14.40 -1.75
CA LEU A 86 -7.44 -13.06 -1.21
C LEU A 86 -8.92 -12.67 -1.32
N THR A 87 -9.73 -13.41 -2.07
CA THR A 87 -11.16 -13.16 -2.22
C THR A 87 -12.00 -14.05 -1.31
N LEU A 88 -11.53 -15.27 -1.03
CA LEU A 88 -12.27 -16.26 -0.25
C LEU A 88 -11.76 -16.42 1.19
N VAL A 89 -10.47 -16.20 1.42
CA VAL A 89 -9.83 -16.50 2.72
C VAL A 89 -9.29 -15.22 3.37
N ALA A 90 -8.35 -14.55 2.72
CA ALA A 90 -7.68 -13.36 3.27
C ALA A 90 -8.35 -12.06 2.77
N THR A 91 -9.62 -11.90 3.11
CA THR A 91 -10.47 -10.79 2.62
C THR A 91 -10.06 -9.43 3.18
N ASP A 92 -9.30 -9.41 4.26
CA ASP A 92 -8.72 -8.23 4.92
C ASP A 92 -7.58 -7.58 4.10
N LEU A 93 -7.08 -8.26 3.07
CA LEU A 93 -6.00 -7.76 2.23
C LEU A 93 -6.53 -7.05 0.97
N PRO A 94 -6.16 -5.77 0.73
CA PRO A 94 -6.61 -5.02 -0.43
C PRO A 94 -6.01 -5.55 -1.73
N PHE A 95 -6.61 -5.21 -2.87
CA PHE A 95 -6.18 -5.70 -4.19
C PHE A 95 -4.70 -5.41 -4.51
N VAL A 96 -4.14 -4.32 -3.97
CA VAL A 96 -2.74 -3.95 -4.16
C VAL A 96 -1.76 -5.00 -3.63
N ASN A 97 -2.22 -5.87 -2.72
CA ASN A 97 -1.40 -6.95 -2.17
C ASN A 97 -1.27 -8.19 -3.07
N VAL A 98 -2.04 -8.27 -4.17
CA VAL A 98 -1.98 -9.44 -5.07
C VAL A 98 -0.61 -9.52 -5.75
N ALA A 99 -0.06 -8.39 -6.21
CA ALA A 99 1.19 -8.34 -6.97
C ALA A 99 2.37 -8.90 -6.16
N SER A 100 2.52 -8.48 -4.90
CA SER A 100 3.61 -8.97 -4.04
C SER A 100 3.47 -10.45 -3.69
N ARG A 101 2.24 -10.97 -3.59
CA ARG A 101 1.96 -12.39 -3.26
C ARG A 101 2.04 -13.32 -4.47
N ALA A 102 1.80 -12.81 -5.67
CA ALA A 102 1.91 -13.53 -6.92
C ALA A 102 3.22 -13.21 -7.68
N ILE A 103 4.27 -12.74 -6.97
CA ILE A 103 5.53 -12.26 -7.57
C ILE A 103 6.22 -13.29 -8.47
N VAL A 104 5.96 -14.59 -8.24
CA VAL A 104 6.44 -15.69 -9.11
C VAL A 104 5.95 -15.57 -10.56
N ALA A 105 4.81 -14.91 -10.79
CA ALA A 105 4.28 -14.65 -12.12
C ALA A 105 5.03 -13.52 -12.85
N ALA A 106 5.67 -12.59 -12.13
CA ALA A 106 6.32 -11.42 -12.71
C ALA A 106 7.38 -11.75 -13.79
N PRO A 107 8.37 -12.65 -13.55
CA PRO A 107 9.34 -12.99 -14.58
C PRO A 107 8.71 -13.66 -15.82
N LEU A 108 7.62 -14.42 -15.64
CA LEU A 108 6.90 -15.07 -16.74
C LEU A 108 6.13 -14.05 -17.58
N VAL A 109 5.52 -13.05 -16.94
CA VAL A 109 4.87 -11.93 -17.62
C VAL A 109 5.88 -11.12 -18.43
N LEU A 110 7.05 -10.81 -17.87
CA LEU A 110 8.12 -10.11 -18.59
C LEU A 110 8.63 -10.92 -19.78
N LEU A 111 8.75 -12.25 -19.64
CA LEU A 111 9.13 -13.13 -20.74
C LEU A 111 8.08 -13.13 -21.87
N LEU A 112 6.79 -13.10 -21.55
CA LEU A 112 5.73 -12.96 -22.56
C LEU A 112 5.89 -11.66 -23.36
N VAL A 113 6.14 -10.53 -22.69
CA VAL A 113 6.38 -9.25 -23.36
C VAL A 113 7.63 -9.33 -24.25
N ALA A 114 8.72 -9.91 -23.76
CA ALA A 114 9.95 -10.08 -24.54
C ALA A 114 9.73 -10.91 -25.82
N ILE A 115 9.01 -12.04 -25.72
CA ILE A 115 8.65 -12.86 -26.89
C ILE A 115 7.74 -12.06 -27.84
N GLY A 116 6.82 -11.25 -27.31
CA GLY A 116 5.96 -10.38 -28.09
C GLY A 116 6.75 -9.36 -28.91
N LEU A 117 7.70 -8.68 -28.27
CA LEU A 117 8.58 -7.70 -28.91
C LEU A 117 9.40 -8.32 -30.06
N THR A 118 9.89 -9.55 -29.91
CA THR A 118 10.66 -10.24 -30.98
C THR A 118 9.82 -10.60 -32.20
N ARG A 119 8.48 -10.56 -32.11
CA ARG A 119 7.57 -10.78 -33.24
C ARG A 119 7.18 -9.50 -33.98
N LEU A 120 7.53 -8.33 -33.45
CA LEU A 120 7.33 -7.05 -34.13
C LEU A 120 8.44 -6.81 -35.18
N THR A 121 8.14 -5.97 -36.18
CA THR A 121 9.16 -5.45 -37.12
C THR A 121 10.19 -4.62 -36.36
N MET A 122 11.43 -4.51 -36.86
CA MET A 122 12.50 -3.81 -36.14
C MET A 122 12.15 -2.37 -35.73
N PRO A 123 11.52 -1.53 -36.58
CA PRO A 123 11.11 -0.19 -36.16
C PRO A 123 10.09 -0.21 -35.02
N LEU A 124 9.04 -1.05 -35.12
CA LEU A 124 8.01 -1.16 -34.09
C LEU A 124 8.56 -1.74 -32.79
N ARG A 125 9.48 -2.71 -32.89
CA ARG A 125 10.18 -3.31 -31.76
C ARG A 125 11.03 -2.26 -31.03
N ALA A 126 11.80 -1.47 -31.77
CA ALA A 126 12.64 -0.43 -31.20
C ALA A 126 11.80 0.63 -30.49
N VAL A 127 10.72 1.11 -31.13
CA VAL A 127 9.81 2.08 -30.52
C VAL A 127 9.14 1.51 -29.28
N ALA A 128 8.55 0.31 -29.34
CA ALA A 128 7.89 -0.31 -28.20
C ALA A 128 8.86 -0.60 -27.04
N ALA A 129 10.07 -1.09 -27.33
CA ALA A 129 11.08 -1.31 -26.31
C ALA A 129 11.52 0.02 -25.66
N ALA A 130 11.78 1.06 -26.46
CA ALA A 130 12.19 2.37 -25.96
C ALA A 130 11.11 3.02 -25.08
N THR A 131 9.84 2.98 -25.50
CA THR A 131 8.75 3.56 -24.71
C THR A 131 8.48 2.77 -23.43
N PHE A 132 8.55 1.44 -23.47
CA PHE A 132 8.45 0.59 -22.28
C PHE A 132 9.59 0.89 -21.28
N LEU A 133 10.83 0.94 -21.75
CA LEU A 133 11.99 1.26 -20.91
C LEU A 133 11.91 2.68 -20.34
N LEU A 134 11.40 3.64 -21.09
CA LEU A 134 11.18 5.01 -20.61
C LEU A 134 10.15 5.03 -19.47
N ALA A 135 9.01 4.36 -19.63
CA ALA A 135 8.00 4.25 -18.58
C ALA A 135 8.54 3.58 -17.32
N ALA A 136 9.30 2.49 -17.47
CA ALA A 136 9.97 1.81 -16.36
C ALA A 136 11.01 2.71 -15.67
N THR A 137 11.76 3.51 -16.44
CA THR A 137 12.74 4.46 -15.90
C THR A 137 12.04 5.55 -15.08
N VAL A 138 10.94 6.13 -15.58
CA VAL A 138 10.15 7.12 -14.83
C VAL A 138 9.61 6.51 -13.54
N SER A 139 9.07 5.29 -13.60
CA SER A 139 8.61 4.54 -12.42
C SER A 139 9.74 4.36 -11.39
N MET A 140 10.94 3.98 -11.84
CA MET A 140 12.12 3.83 -10.99
C MET A 140 12.56 5.16 -10.35
N VAL A 141 12.54 6.27 -11.11
CA VAL A 141 12.84 7.60 -10.56
C VAL A 141 11.84 7.98 -9.47
N ASN A 142 10.54 7.73 -9.69
CA ASN A 142 9.51 7.98 -8.70
C ASN A 142 9.69 7.12 -7.43
N LEU A 143 10.14 5.87 -7.59
CA LEU A 143 10.48 4.98 -6.48
C LEU A 143 11.56 5.58 -5.58
N TYR A 144 12.66 6.08 -6.17
CA TYR A 144 13.73 6.70 -5.38
C TYR A 144 13.35 8.05 -4.77
N ARG A 145 12.32 8.72 -5.30
CA ARG A 145 11.80 9.98 -4.76
C ARG A 145 10.71 9.81 -3.70
N GLY A 146 10.18 8.60 -3.51
CA GLY A 146 9.03 8.42 -2.61
C GLY A 146 7.70 8.93 -3.20
N GLU A 147 7.61 9.06 -4.52
CA GLU A 147 6.49 9.73 -5.21
C GLU A 147 5.56 8.75 -5.94
N SER A 148 4.29 9.16 -6.12
CA SER A 148 3.31 8.52 -7.00
C SER A 148 3.02 7.03 -6.73
N TYR A 149 3.14 6.60 -5.48
CA TYR A 149 2.85 5.23 -5.08
C TYR A 149 1.34 4.92 -5.11
N ILE A 150 0.98 3.82 -5.78
CA ILE A 150 -0.34 3.20 -5.65
C ILE A 150 -0.49 2.61 -4.24
N ASN A 151 0.57 2.00 -3.72
CA ASN A 151 0.65 1.57 -2.32
C ASN A 151 1.65 2.45 -1.54
N PRO A 152 1.21 3.60 -0.99
CA PRO A 152 2.10 4.58 -0.36
C PRO A 152 2.70 4.13 0.98
N ILE A 153 2.36 2.93 1.48
CA ILE A 153 2.94 2.41 2.73
C ILE A 153 4.47 2.29 2.65
N TYR A 154 5.00 2.03 1.46
CA TYR A 154 6.44 1.87 1.23
C TYR A 154 7.23 3.17 1.29
N ALA A 155 6.55 4.31 1.16
CA ALA A 155 7.17 5.63 1.20
C ALA A 155 7.07 6.30 2.58
N VAL A 156 6.43 5.65 3.57
CA VAL A 156 6.29 6.23 4.91
C VAL A 156 7.66 6.32 5.59
N PRO A 157 8.11 7.53 5.98
CA PRO A 157 9.43 7.76 6.55
C PRO A 157 9.45 7.42 8.05
N ALA A 158 9.27 6.14 8.39
CA ALA A 158 9.11 5.69 9.78
C ALA A 158 10.32 6.01 10.67
N ARG A 159 11.52 6.09 10.09
CA ARG A 159 12.75 6.46 10.82
C ARG A 159 12.73 7.95 11.20
N GLU A 160 12.31 8.80 10.28
CA GLU A 160 12.21 10.24 10.46
C GLU A 160 11.09 10.58 11.45
N ILE A 161 9.96 9.87 11.38
CA ILE A 161 8.88 9.97 12.37
C ILE A 161 9.39 9.58 13.76
N ALA A 162 10.13 8.49 13.88
CA ALA A 162 10.75 8.10 15.15
C ALA A 162 11.75 9.15 15.65
N ALA A 163 12.59 9.69 14.78
CA ALA A 163 13.55 10.74 15.15
C ALA A 163 12.83 12.01 15.66
N LEU A 164 11.73 12.41 15.03
CA LEU A 164 10.90 13.53 15.47
C LEU A 164 10.31 13.28 16.87
N VAL A 165 9.73 12.09 17.09
CA VAL A 165 9.20 11.71 18.40
C VAL A 165 10.31 11.68 19.45
N ASP A 166 11.47 11.11 19.14
CA ASP A 166 12.60 11.05 20.08
C ASP A 166 13.15 12.44 20.44
N SER A 167 13.16 13.39 19.49
CA SER A 167 13.66 14.76 19.73
C SER A 167 12.71 15.64 20.50
N GLU A 168 11.40 15.47 20.30
CA GLU A 168 10.38 16.39 20.84
C GLU A 168 9.68 15.83 22.08
N ALA A 169 9.59 14.51 22.22
CA ALA A 169 8.75 13.93 23.24
C ALA A 169 9.36 14.04 24.66
N ALA A 170 8.57 14.41 25.64
CA ALA A 170 8.96 14.47 27.05
C ALA A 170 9.34 13.08 27.59
N PRO A 171 10.24 12.98 28.59
CA PRO A 171 10.47 11.72 29.30
C PRO A 171 9.14 11.14 29.83
N GLY A 172 8.88 9.86 29.57
CA GLY A 172 7.64 9.20 30.00
C GLY A 172 6.45 9.35 29.03
N ALA A 173 6.58 10.11 27.93
CA ALA A 173 5.55 10.23 26.90
C ALA A 173 5.00 8.86 26.46
N LEU A 174 3.69 8.80 26.25
CA LEU A 174 3.02 7.62 25.72
C LEU A 174 3.04 7.68 24.19
N VAL A 175 3.74 6.74 23.56
CA VAL A 175 3.76 6.59 22.10
C VAL A 175 2.84 5.44 21.72
N VAL A 176 1.83 5.74 20.92
CA VAL A 176 0.85 4.77 20.43
C VAL A 176 0.96 4.68 18.91
N ALA A 177 1.24 3.47 18.41
CA ALA A 177 1.28 3.19 16.99
C ALA A 177 1.05 1.70 16.75
N ASP A 178 0.34 1.37 15.67
CA ASP A 178 0.20 -0.02 15.24
C ASP A 178 1.53 -0.64 14.80
N ILE A 179 1.65 -1.96 14.92
CA ILE A 179 2.88 -2.69 14.57
C ILE A 179 3.31 -2.53 13.11
N ASP A 180 2.35 -2.39 12.18
CA ASP A 180 2.59 -2.25 10.74
C ASP A 180 3.16 -0.88 10.36
N THR A 181 3.13 0.09 11.30
CA THR A 181 3.83 1.38 11.13
C THR A 181 5.35 1.26 11.21
N LEU A 182 5.84 0.14 11.76
CA LEU A 182 7.27 -0.12 12.03
C LEU A 182 7.94 0.88 12.97
N LEU A 183 7.18 1.80 13.59
CA LEU A 183 7.73 2.84 14.46
C LEU A 183 8.52 2.24 15.64
N HIS A 184 8.02 1.14 16.21
CA HIS A 184 8.68 0.37 17.27
C HIS A 184 10.08 -0.16 16.92
N ARG A 185 10.44 -0.24 15.62
CA ARG A 185 11.78 -0.67 15.21
C ARG A 185 12.82 0.46 15.31
N TYR A 186 12.37 1.70 15.30
CA TYR A 186 13.25 2.88 15.25
C TYR A 186 13.24 3.65 16.58
N LEU A 187 12.16 3.61 17.34
CA LEU A 187 12.11 4.11 18.71
C LEU A 187 12.72 3.09 19.67
N LEU A 188 14.02 3.19 19.94
CA LEU A 188 14.75 2.26 20.81
C LEU A 188 14.70 2.63 22.29
N THR A 189 14.43 3.90 22.60
CA THR A 189 14.46 4.47 23.95
C THR A 189 13.12 4.40 24.67
N ARG A 190 12.04 4.03 23.97
CA ARG A 190 10.66 4.09 24.45
C ARG A 190 9.86 2.89 23.96
N SER A 191 8.91 2.43 24.78
CA SER A 191 7.93 1.43 24.35
C SER A 191 6.87 2.07 23.46
N VAL A 192 6.55 1.43 22.34
CA VAL A 192 5.41 1.76 21.48
C VAL A 192 4.29 0.78 21.77
N LEU A 193 3.12 1.27 22.17
CA LEU A 193 1.93 0.46 22.41
C LEU A 193 1.01 0.49 21.18
N ALA A 194 0.31 -0.60 20.90
CA ALA A 194 -0.67 -0.64 19.82
C ALA A 194 -1.95 0.10 20.24
N THR A 195 -2.75 0.56 19.28
CA THR A 195 -4.00 1.29 19.56
C THR A 195 -5.08 0.41 20.19
N ASP A 196 -5.00 -0.91 20.03
CA ASP A 196 -5.87 -1.91 20.64
C ASP A 196 -5.29 -2.49 21.96
N ASP A 197 -4.11 -2.06 22.40
CA ASP A 197 -3.49 -2.53 23.63
C ASP A 197 -4.19 -1.91 24.86
N PRO A 198 -4.77 -2.72 25.78
CA PRO A 198 -5.37 -2.20 27.01
C PRO A 198 -4.40 -1.36 27.86
N ALA A 199 -3.10 -1.64 27.79
CA ALA A 199 -2.08 -0.86 28.50
C ALA A 199 -1.97 0.58 27.98
N ALA A 200 -2.30 0.83 26.71
CA ALA A 200 -2.33 2.18 26.16
C ALA A 200 -3.43 3.03 26.83
N VAL A 201 -4.62 2.45 27.00
CA VAL A 201 -5.75 3.11 27.66
C VAL A 201 -5.47 3.33 29.15
N GLU A 202 -4.85 2.35 29.81
CA GLU A 202 -4.50 2.49 31.24
C GLU A 202 -3.46 3.60 31.45
N ARG A 203 -2.38 3.62 30.66
CA ARG A 203 -1.35 4.67 30.75
C ARG A 203 -1.88 6.08 30.45
N LEU A 204 -2.88 6.17 29.57
CA LEU A 204 -3.56 7.42 29.26
C LEU A 204 -4.35 7.97 30.47
N ARG A 205 -4.81 7.09 31.38
CA ARG A 205 -5.57 7.47 32.57
C ARG A 205 -4.69 7.78 33.79
N THR A 206 -3.50 7.20 33.88
CA THR A 206 -2.67 7.31 35.08
C THR A 206 -1.81 8.56 35.10
N ASP A 207 -0.91 8.72 34.13
CA ASP A 207 0.25 9.61 34.30
C ASP A 207 1.04 9.96 33.02
N ALA A 208 0.49 9.70 31.82
CA ALA A 208 1.19 10.11 30.60
C ALA A 208 1.33 11.65 30.55
N PRO A 209 2.56 12.21 30.46
CA PRO A 209 2.74 13.67 30.38
C PRO A 209 2.30 14.24 29.03
N GLU A 210 2.26 13.39 28.01
CA GLU A 210 1.81 13.69 26.65
C GLU A 210 1.57 12.37 25.89
N VAL A 211 0.84 12.45 24.78
CA VAL A 211 0.54 11.32 23.90
C VAL A 211 0.95 11.64 22.47
N TRP A 212 1.71 10.73 21.86
CA TRP A 212 2.07 10.73 20.46
C TRP A 212 1.37 9.57 19.76
N LEU A 213 0.42 9.88 18.88
CA LEU A 213 -0.40 8.91 18.19
C LEU A 213 -0.03 8.88 16.69
N LEU A 214 0.58 7.79 16.23
CA LEU A 214 0.83 7.54 14.81
C LEU A 214 -0.23 6.61 14.25
N THR A 215 -0.97 7.09 13.26
CA THR A 215 -1.99 6.30 12.55
C THR A 215 -1.71 6.23 11.06
N PHE A 216 -2.06 5.09 10.45
CA PHE A 216 -2.03 4.94 9.00
C PHE A 216 -3.40 5.20 8.39
N GLY A 217 -3.41 5.94 7.29
CA GLY A 217 -4.52 5.97 6.35
C GLY A 217 -4.75 4.56 5.78
N ARG A 218 -5.92 4.00 6.05
CA ARG A 218 -6.27 2.63 5.64
C ARG A 218 -7.53 2.65 4.76
N ASP A 219 -7.46 1.86 3.69
CA ASP A 219 -8.67 1.31 3.08
C ASP A 219 -9.20 0.27 4.08
N ARG A 220 -10.52 0.06 4.23
CA ARG A 220 -11.12 -0.65 5.40
C ARG A 220 -10.63 -2.10 5.57
N THR A 221 -9.42 -2.30 6.09
CA THR A 221 -8.77 -3.61 6.29
C THR A 221 -8.73 -4.00 7.76
N ARG A 222 -9.24 -3.12 8.64
CA ARG A 222 -9.41 -3.29 10.08
C ARG A 222 -10.63 -2.49 10.54
N VAL A 223 -11.19 -2.88 11.68
CA VAL A 223 -12.08 -2.00 12.44
C VAL A 223 -11.29 -0.71 12.73
N LEU A 224 -11.71 0.43 12.18
CA LEU A 224 -11.13 1.75 12.50
C LEU A 224 -11.47 2.20 13.94
N ALA A 225 -12.23 1.39 14.67
CA ALA A 225 -12.74 1.70 15.99
C ALA A 225 -11.63 1.91 17.05
N PRO A 226 -10.51 1.18 17.08
CA PRO A 226 -9.48 1.41 18.11
C PRO A 226 -8.86 2.81 18.02
N ASP A 227 -8.40 3.21 16.83
CA ASP A 227 -7.82 4.54 16.60
C ASP A 227 -8.84 5.66 16.88
N ARG A 228 -10.11 5.43 16.53
CA ARG A 228 -11.19 6.38 16.79
C ARG A 228 -11.56 6.44 18.26
N ALA A 229 -11.67 5.31 18.94
CA ALA A 229 -12.00 5.21 20.36
C ALA A 229 -10.89 5.83 21.22
N LEU A 230 -9.62 5.67 20.83
CA LEU A 230 -8.51 6.33 21.52
C LEU A 230 -8.58 7.86 21.38
N ARG A 231 -8.86 8.38 20.18
CA ARG A 231 -9.07 9.83 19.98
C ARG A 231 -10.28 10.35 20.74
N GLU A 232 -11.42 9.66 20.66
CA GLU A 232 -12.63 10.01 21.41
C GLU A 232 -12.36 9.98 22.92
N ALA A 233 -11.54 9.05 23.41
CA ALA A 233 -11.12 9.01 24.81
C ALA A 233 -10.20 10.19 25.18
N LEU A 234 -9.22 10.55 24.33
CA LEU A 234 -8.38 11.74 24.53
C LEU A 234 -9.25 13.00 24.65
N GLU A 235 -10.11 13.24 23.65
CA GLU A 235 -11.00 14.40 23.59
C GLU A 235 -11.96 14.45 24.79
N THR A 236 -12.59 13.32 25.16
CA THR A 236 -13.52 13.25 26.29
C THR A 236 -12.85 13.53 27.63
N ASN A 237 -11.56 13.17 27.78
CA ASN A 237 -10.79 13.43 28.99
C ASN A 237 -10.11 14.81 28.99
N GLY A 238 -10.46 15.69 28.05
CA GLY A 238 -9.96 17.08 28.00
C GLY A 238 -8.55 17.23 27.44
N TRP A 239 -7.98 16.18 26.83
CA TRP A 239 -6.69 16.29 26.15
C TRP A 239 -6.82 17.22 24.95
N ARG A 240 -5.77 18.01 24.71
CA ARG A 240 -5.71 18.95 23.59
C ARG A 240 -4.70 18.49 22.56
N GLN A 241 -5.15 18.26 21.32
CA GLN A 241 -4.27 18.09 20.17
C GLN A 241 -3.56 19.42 19.88
N VAL A 242 -2.24 19.45 20.05
CA VAL A 242 -1.43 20.66 19.88
C VAL A 242 -0.70 20.71 18.54
N ALA A 243 -0.44 19.55 17.94
CA ALA A 243 0.24 19.48 16.64
C ALA A 243 -0.19 18.24 15.84
N THR A 244 -0.01 18.33 14.52
CA THR A 244 -0.27 17.23 13.59
C THR A 244 0.65 17.32 12.40
N TRP A 245 1.28 16.19 12.07
CA TRP A 245 2.13 16.03 10.91
C TRP A 245 1.53 14.97 10.00
N SER A 246 1.49 15.28 8.70
CA SER A 246 1.04 14.38 7.65
C SER A 246 2.23 13.92 6.83
N PHE A 247 2.31 12.62 6.55
CA PHE A 247 3.39 12.01 5.78
C PHE A 247 2.83 11.24 4.59
N VAL A 248 3.50 11.41 3.45
CA VAL A 248 3.13 10.80 2.16
C VAL A 248 1.71 11.19 1.76
N GLU A 249 1.56 12.44 1.32
CA GLU A 249 0.30 12.93 0.78
C GLU A 249 -0.12 12.11 -0.44
N GLN A 250 -1.41 11.82 -0.54
CA GLN A 250 -1.96 11.16 -1.71
C GLN A 250 -2.27 12.17 -2.81
N ASP A 251 -1.93 11.78 -4.05
CA ASP A 251 -2.35 12.50 -5.25
C ASP A 251 -3.87 12.77 -5.26
N ALA A 252 -4.24 14.00 -5.59
CA ALA A 252 -5.63 14.45 -5.54
C ALA A 252 -6.54 13.70 -6.53
N THR A 253 -6.01 13.25 -7.67
CA THR A 253 -6.75 12.42 -8.63
C THR A 253 -6.94 11.02 -8.08
N TYR A 254 -5.91 10.44 -7.46
CA TYR A 254 -6.01 9.15 -6.79
C TYR A 254 -7.04 9.17 -5.65
N ARG A 255 -6.99 10.18 -4.78
CA ARG A 255 -7.96 10.36 -3.69
C ARG A 255 -9.39 10.47 -4.20
N ARG A 256 -9.63 11.25 -5.26
CA ARG A 256 -10.95 11.40 -5.88
C ARG A 256 -11.45 10.08 -6.45
N LEU A 257 -10.59 9.33 -7.13
CA LEU A 257 -10.93 8.02 -7.68
C LEU A 257 -11.28 7.03 -6.56
N LYS A 258 -10.44 6.91 -5.52
CA LYS A 258 -10.71 6.07 -4.35
C LYS A 258 -12.00 6.46 -3.66
N SER A 259 -12.25 7.75 -3.49
CA SER A 259 -13.43 8.22 -2.79
C SER A 259 -14.72 7.85 -3.53
N ARG A 260 -14.72 7.99 -4.86
CA ARG A 260 -15.84 7.54 -5.71
C ARG A 260 -16.00 6.02 -5.66
N LEU A 261 -14.89 5.29 -5.75
CA LEU A 261 -14.88 3.84 -5.79
C LEU A 261 -15.37 3.21 -4.48
N PHE A 262 -15.04 3.82 -3.34
CA PHE A 262 -15.40 3.32 -2.01
C PHE A 262 -16.67 3.95 -1.44
N GLY A 263 -17.24 4.97 -2.09
CA GLY A 263 -18.43 5.67 -1.62
C GLY A 263 -18.22 6.44 -0.30
N ARG A 264 -16.97 6.83 0.01
CA ARG A 264 -16.57 7.55 1.23
C ARG A 264 -15.31 8.36 0.97
N GLU A 265 -14.99 9.31 1.84
CA GLU A 265 -13.74 10.06 1.69
C GLU A 265 -12.49 9.17 1.84
N ALA A 266 -11.53 9.33 0.93
CA ALA A 266 -10.21 8.74 1.02
C ALA A 266 -9.26 9.63 1.85
N TYR A 267 -8.43 9.00 2.68
CA TYR A 267 -7.47 9.69 3.52
C TYR A 267 -6.52 10.59 2.72
N ALA A 268 -6.15 11.74 3.30
CA ALA A 268 -5.30 12.73 2.65
C ALA A 268 -3.83 12.31 2.61
N ALA A 269 -3.33 11.68 3.67
CA ALA A 269 -1.94 11.25 3.81
C ALA A 269 -1.87 9.81 4.33
N LYS A 270 -0.86 9.06 3.93
CA LYS A 270 -0.72 7.66 4.33
C LYS A 270 -0.41 7.49 5.81
N ALA A 271 0.30 8.43 6.43
CA ALA A 271 0.52 8.41 7.86
C ALA A 271 0.26 9.79 8.47
N THR A 272 -0.33 9.80 9.66
CA THR A 272 -0.59 11.01 10.44
C THR A 272 -0.03 10.79 11.84
N LEU A 273 0.84 11.70 12.27
CA LEU A 273 1.35 11.78 13.64
C LEU A 273 0.61 12.92 14.35
N GLU A 274 -0.01 12.62 15.48
CA GLU A 274 -0.74 13.58 16.31
C GLU A 274 -0.04 13.70 17.66
N HIS A 275 0.09 14.93 18.17
CA HIS A 275 0.65 15.22 19.50
C HIS A 275 -0.43 15.85 20.37
N TRP A 276 -0.64 15.24 21.53
CA TRP A 276 -1.69 15.57 22.47
C TRP A 276 -1.09 15.87 23.84
N LEU A 277 -1.54 16.96 24.46
CA LEU A 277 -1.19 17.32 25.82
C LEU A 277 -2.38 17.10 26.76
N PRO A 278 -2.12 16.77 28.03
CA PRO A 278 -3.18 16.66 29.05
C PRO A 278 -3.90 18.01 29.24
N PRO A 279 -5.11 17.99 29.84
CA PRO A 279 -5.88 19.20 30.16
C PRO A 279 -5.12 20.21 31.05
#